data_AF-A0A2K1JTZ6-F1
#
_entry.id   AF-A0A2K1JTZ6-F1
#
_cell.length_a   1.000
_cell.length_b   1.000
_cell.length_c   1.000
_cell.angle_alpha   90.00
_cell.angle_beta   90.00
_cell.angle_gamma   90.00
#
_symmetry.space_group_name_H-M   'P 1'
#
loop_
_entity.id
_entity.type
_entity.pdbx_description
1 polymer ?
#
loop_
_entity_poly.entity_id
_entity_poly.type
_entity_poly.pdbx_seq_one_letter_code
_entity_poly.pdbx_strand_id
1 'polypeptide(L)'
;MTNDMLTAMILNETNRELELAVVNLNSSFPLASVRSKGGDYTMRLGMNWAFREFLLTCKSGGEKLSVNSDDFCDYKLITVQEIEGKLILKKVLRKNESSDCNSTVDSKMGKKFGKRIVWS
;
A
#
# COMPACT_ATOMS: atom_id res chain seq x y z
N MET A 1 -17.45 -18.12 -10.54
CA MET A 1 -16.66 -16.93 -10.92
C MET A 1 -16.36 -16.18 -9.64
N THR A 2 -15.17 -16.38 -9.07
CA THR A 2 -14.69 -15.54 -7.98
C THR A 2 -14.45 -14.17 -8.58
N ASN A 3 -15.24 -13.17 -8.19
CA ASN A 3 -14.90 -11.79 -8.49
C ASN A 3 -13.55 -11.53 -7.80
N ASP A 4 -12.47 -11.41 -8.56
CA ASP A 4 -11.14 -11.08 -8.06
C ASP A 4 -11.21 -9.68 -7.43
N MET A 5 -11.51 -9.65 -6.13
CA MET A 5 -11.58 -8.45 -5.33
C MET A 5 -10.24 -8.23 -4.66
N LEU A 6 -9.58 -7.13 -5.00
CA LEU A 6 -8.39 -6.67 -4.30
C LEU A 6 -8.81 -5.98 -2.99
N THR A 7 -8.05 -6.25 -1.94
CA THR A 7 -8.24 -5.61 -0.63
C THR A 7 -7.03 -4.75 -0.32
N ALA A 8 -7.25 -3.49 0.02
CA ALA A 8 -6.23 -2.55 0.45
C ALA A 8 -6.68 -1.84 1.74
N MET A 9 -5.73 -1.55 2.61
CA MET A 9 -5.99 -0.94 3.91
C MET A 9 -5.44 0.48 3.96
N ILE A 10 -6.22 1.41 4.49
CA ILE A 10 -5.78 2.73 4.89
C ILE A 10 -5.61 2.71 6.40
N LEU A 11 -4.41 3.03 6.89
CA LEU A 11 -4.11 3.15 8.32
C LEU A 11 -3.86 4.60 8.67
N ASN A 12 -4.54 5.11 9.68
CA ASN A 12 -4.34 6.45 10.21
C ASN A 12 -3.39 6.42 11.40
N GLU A 13 -2.21 7.02 11.26
CA GLU A 13 -1.26 7.25 12.37
C GLU A 13 -1.23 8.71 12.81
N THR A 14 -2.11 9.55 12.27
CA THR A 14 -2.28 10.93 12.71
C THR A 14 -3.08 10.98 14.01
N ASN A 15 -2.98 12.07 14.77
CA ASN A 15 -3.80 12.27 15.97
C ASN A 15 -5.22 12.76 15.64
N ARG A 16 -5.57 12.87 14.36
CA ARG A 16 -6.82 13.50 13.89
C ARG A 16 -7.66 12.48 13.12
N GLU A 17 -8.96 12.71 13.06
CA GLU A 17 -9.86 11.91 12.22
C GLU A 17 -9.67 12.29 10.75
N LEU A 18 -9.61 11.26 9.90
CA LEU A 18 -9.54 11.42 8.44
C LEU A 18 -10.89 11.05 7.83
N GLU A 19 -11.35 11.84 6.87
CA GLU A 19 -12.49 11.53 6.03
C GLU A 19 -12.01 11.08 4.67
N LEU A 20 -12.39 9.87 4.27
CA LEU A 20 -12.18 9.34 2.94
C LEU A 20 -13.42 9.63 2.08
N ALA A 21 -13.21 10.28 0.95
CA ALA A 21 -14.26 10.55 -0.03
C ALA A 21 -13.84 10.06 -1.42
N VAL A 22 -14.80 9.62 -2.25
CA VAL A 22 -14.58 9.41 -3.68
C VAL A 22 -14.80 10.72 -4.42
N VAL A 23 -13.90 11.06 -5.34
CA VAL A 23 -13.97 12.26 -6.17
C VAL A 23 -14.57 11.90 -7.53
N ASN A 24 -15.48 12.73 -8.02
CA ASN A 24 -16.06 12.60 -9.35
C ASN A 24 -16.27 13.99 -9.95
N LEU A 25 -15.61 14.32 -11.06
CA LEU A 25 -15.69 15.57 -11.84
C LEU A 25 -15.81 16.86 -10.98
N ASN A 26 -17.00 17.17 -10.45
CA ASN A 26 -17.30 18.39 -9.69
C ASN A 26 -17.79 18.13 -8.25
N SER A 27 -17.77 16.90 -7.75
CA SER A 27 -18.23 16.56 -6.41
C SER A 27 -17.36 15.50 -5.73
N SER A 28 -17.41 15.51 -4.40
CA SER A 28 -16.84 14.46 -3.56
C SER A 28 -17.93 13.84 -2.70
N PHE A 29 -17.97 12.51 -2.63
CA PHE A 29 -18.92 11.78 -1.80
C PHE A 29 -18.18 11.08 -0.66
N PRO A 30 -18.54 11.33 0.61
CA PRO A 30 -17.89 10.68 1.74
C PRO A 30 -18.16 9.17 1.69
N LEU A 31 -17.10 8.37 1.83
CA LEU A 31 -17.13 6.91 1.88
C LEU A 31 -16.99 6.40 3.30
N ALA A 32 -16.02 6.95 4.04
CA ALA A 32 -15.69 6.46 5.36
C ALA A 32 -15.02 7.54 6.21
N SER A 33 -15.12 7.39 7.52
CA SER A 33 -14.28 8.08 8.47
C SER A 33 -13.28 7.08 9.06
N VAL A 34 -12.00 7.42 8.99
CA VAL A 34 -10.91 6.68 9.63
C VAL A 34 -10.57 7.40 10.93
N ARG A 35 -10.89 6.74 12.05
CA ARG A 35 -10.62 7.27 13.39
C ARG A 35 -9.14 7.61 13.55
N SER A 36 -8.84 8.43 14.56
CA SER A 36 -7.48 8.83 14.90
C SER A 36 -6.57 7.63 15.20
N LYS A 37 -5.27 7.92 15.34
CA LYS A 37 -4.14 7.02 15.61
C LYS A 37 -4.51 5.56 15.89
N GLY A 38 -4.19 4.69 14.94
CA GLY A 38 -4.47 3.27 14.96
C GLY A 38 -5.79 2.88 14.29
N GLY A 39 -6.65 3.84 13.94
CA GLY A 39 -7.84 3.59 13.14
C GLY A 39 -7.49 3.17 11.72
N ASP A 40 -8.21 2.19 11.20
CA ASP A 40 -8.04 1.70 9.84
C ASP A 40 -9.36 1.66 9.07
N TYR A 41 -9.24 1.64 7.74
CA TYR A 41 -10.34 1.36 6.83
C TYR A 41 -9.87 0.39 5.76
N THR A 42 -10.61 -0.71 5.64
CA THR A 42 -10.36 -1.72 4.62
C THR A 42 -11.27 -1.49 3.42
N MET A 43 -10.66 -1.23 2.26
CA MET A 43 -11.35 -1.07 1.01
C MET A 43 -11.27 -2.33 0.16
N ARG A 44 -12.42 -2.75 -0.39
CA ARG A 44 -12.53 -3.87 -1.32
C ARG A 44 -12.82 -3.34 -2.72
N LEU A 45 -11.89 -3.56 -3.63
CA LEU A 45 -11.93 -3.07 -5.01
C LEU A 45 -12.18 -4.24 -5.94
N GLY A 46 -13.23 -4.14 -6.75
CA GLY A 46 -13.45 -5.06 -7.87
C GLY A 46 -12.72 -4.59 -9.13
N MET A 47 -12.61 -5.47 -10.13
CA MET A 47 -12.01 -5.17 -11.44
C MET A 47 -12.53 -3.90 -12.15
N ASN A 48 -13.75 -3.45 -11.84
CA ASN A 48 -14.39 -2.29 -12.47
C ASN A 48 -13.99 -0.94 -11.83
N TRP A 49 -13.04 -0.91 -10.91
CA TRP A 49 -12.63 0.31 -10.19
C TRP A 49 -11.48 1.08 -10.86
N ALA A 50 -11.27 0.89 -12.16
CA ALA A 50 -10.28 1.63 -12.91
C ALA A 50 -10.56 3.16 -12.86
N PHE A 51 -9.50 3.94 -12.71
CA PHE A 51 -9.50 5.42 -12.79
C PHE A 51 -10.40 6.13 -11.77
N ARG A 52 -10.35 5.70 -10.49
CA ARG A 52 -11.01 6.45 -9.40
C ARG A 52 -10.03 7.24 -8.58
N GLU A 53 -10.37 8.48 -8.30
CA GLU A 53 -9.66 9.32 -7.35
C GLU A 53 -10.40 9.36 -6.02
N PHE A 54 -9.63 9.34 -4.94
CA PHE A 54 -10.13 9.43 -3.58
C PHE A 54 -9.38 10.54 -2.84
N LEU A 55 -10.10 11.20 -1.96
CA LEU A 55 -9.60 12.29 -1.16
C LEU A 55 -9.61 11.89 0.31
N LEU A 56 -8.45 11.98 0.96
CA LEU A 56 -8.30 11.89 2.40
C LEU A 56 -8.19 13.31 2.95
N THR A 57 -9.21 13.74 3.69
CA THR A 57 -9.25 15.08 4.29
C THR A 57 -9.14 14.98 5.81
N CYS A 58 -8.26 15.78 6.40
CA CYS A 58 -8.24 15.90 7.86
C CYS A 58 -9.36 16.84 8.32
N LYS A 59 -10.29 16.33 9.15
CA LYS A 59 -11.43 17.13 9.64
C LYS A 59 -11.03 18.39 10.41
N SER A 60 -9.86 18.38 11.05
CA SER A 60 -9.39 19.44 11.95
C SER A 60 -8.34 20.38 11.35
N GLY A 61 -8.09 20.34 10.03
CA GLY A 61 -7.06 21.19 9.43
C GLY A 61 -7.25 21.51 7.94
N GLY A 62 -8.25 20.90 7.29
CA GLY A 62 -8.55 21.14 5.88
C GLY A 62 -7.48 20.61 4.91
N GLU A 63 -6.37 20.06 5.40
CA GLU A 63 -5.34 19.42 4.60
C GLU A 63 -5.90 18.15 3.93
N LYS A 64 -5.51 17.99 2.67
CA LYS A 64 -6.06 17.00 1.75
C LYS A 64 -4.94 16.22 1.10
N LEU A 65 -5.10 14.90 1.03
CA LEU A 65 -4.26 14.00 0.26
C LEU A 65 -5.10 13.27 -0.78
N SER A 66 -4.59 13.20 -2.00
CA SER A 66 -5.20 12.39 -3.05
C SER A 66 -4.55 11.01 -3.09
N VAL A 67 -5.38 9.98 -3.23
CA VAL A 67 -4.98 8.60 -3.51
C VAL A 67 -5.85 8.06 -4.63
N ASN A 68 -5.30 7.29 -5.55
CA ASN A 68 -6.03 6.79 -6.70
C ASN A 68 -6.28 5.28 -6.62
N SER A 69 -7.14 4.75 -7.49
CA SER A 69 -7.44 3.33 -7.59
C SER A 69 -6.18 2.48 -7.80
N ASP A 70 -5.21 3.01 -8.55
CA ASP A 70 -3.97 2.31 -8.89
C ASP A 70 -3.10 2.11 -7.64
N ASP A 71 -3.06 3.11 -6.76
CA ASP A 71 -2.41 2.99 -5.45
C ASP A 71 -3.01 1.83 -4.65
N PHE A 72 -4.32 1.61 -4.69
CA PHE A 72 -4.91 0.50 -3.97
C PHE A 72 -4.75 -0.87 -4.66
N CYS A 73 -4.48 -0.88 -5.97
CA CYS A 73 -4.08 -2.08 -6.69
C CYS A 73 -2.65 -2.48 -6.31
N ASP A 74 -1.73 -1.53 -6.38
CA ASP A 74 -0.28 -1.72 -6.20
C ASP A 74 0.11 -1.90 -4.73
N TYR A 75 -0.57 -1.19 -3.82
CA TYR A 75 -0.23 -1.17 -2.40
C TYR A 75 -1.31 -1.87 -1.58
N LYS A 76 -0.87 -2.79 -0.72
CA LYS A 76 -1.78 -3.48 0.22
C LYS A 76 -2.11 -2.62 1.45
N LEU A 77 -1.23 -1.66 1.77
CA LEU A 77 -1.36 -0.78 2.93
C LEU A 77 -0.86 0.62 2.56
N ILE A 78 -1.70 1.60 2.86
CA ILE A 78 -1.40 3.03 2.77
C ILE A 78 -1.54 3.60 4.18
N THR A 79 -0.43 4.01 4.77
CA THR A 79 -0.39 4.64 6.09
C THR A 79 -0.33 6.16 5.93
N VAL A 80 -1.25 6.86 6.59
CA VAL A 80 -1.27 8.32 6.66
C VAL A 80 -0.61 8.75 7.95
N GLN A 81 0.45 9.56 7.84
CA GLN A 81 1.16 10.12 8.99
C GLN A 81 1.13 11.65 8.93
N GLU A 82 1.29 12.30 10.08
CA GLU A 82 1.49 13.74 10.20
C GLU A 82 2.92 13.99 10.65
N ILE A 83 3.73 14.63 9.80
CA ILE A 83 5.11 15.01 10.11
C ILE A 83 5.22 16.52 9.93
N GLU A 84 5.66 17.22 10.98
CA GLU A 84 5.81 18.69 10.98
C GLU A 84 4.51 19.42 10.54
N GLY A 85 3.35 18.87 10.93
CA GLY A 85 2.04 19.44 10.60
C GLY A 85 1.59 19.23 9.15
N LYS A 86 2.30 18.39 8.38
CA LYS A 86 1.93 17.99 7.02
C LYS A 86 1.54 16.52 6.97
N LEU A 87 0.52 16.20 6.19
CA LEU A 87 0.13 14.83 5.93
C LEU A 87 1.06 14.20 4.88
N ILE A 88 1.51 12.99 5.18
CA ILE A 88 2.33 12.19 4.26
C ILE A 88 1.75 10.78 4.12
N LEU A 89 2.00 10.17 2.96
CA LEU A 89 1.62 8.80 2.67
C LEU A 89 2.84 7.89 2.70
N LYS A 90 2.78 6.83 3.50
CA LYS A 90 3.70 5.68 3.42
C LYS A 90 2.96 4.51 2.81
N LYS A 91 3.53 3.93 1.76
CA LYS A 91 2.87 2.88 0.97
C LYS A 91 3.66 1.58 1.08
N VAL A 92 2.96 0.47 1.27
CA VAL A 92 3.55 -0.88 1.31
C VAL A 92 3.09 -1.66 0.11
N LEU A 93 4.03 -2.01 -0.77
CA LEU A 93 3.76 -2.77 -1.98
C LEU A 93 3.09 -4.10 -1.66
N ARG A 94 2.11 -4.46 -2.50
CA ARG A 94 1.67 -5.83 -2.63
C ARG A 94 2.85 -6.61 -3.20
N LYS A 95 3.35 -7.60 -2.45
CA LYS A 95 4.32 -8.55 -3.04
C LYS A 95 3.55 -9.28 -4.14
N ASN A 96 3.95 -9.07 -5.39
CA ASN A 96 3.57 -10.01 -6.43
C ASN A 96 4.25 -11.32 -6.04
N GLU A 97 3.48 -12.33 -5.65
CA GLU A 97 3.99 -13.70 -5.65
C GLU A 97 4.19 -14.10 -7.11
N SER A 98 5.21 -13.55 -7.77
CA SER A 98 5.90 -14.32 -8.79
C SER A 98 6.50 -15.48 -8.01
N SER A 99 5.86 -16.64 -8.14
CA SER A 99 6.49 -17.91 -7.83
C SER A 99 7.79 -17.97 -8.63
N ASP A 100 8.90 -17.60 -8.00
CA ASP A 100 10.21 -18.02 -8.45
C ASP A 100 10.19 -19.54 -8.35
N CYS A 101 9.86 -20.16 -9.48
CA CYS A 101 9.95 -21.58 -9.66
C CYS A 101 11.41 -21.97 -9.37
N ASN A 102 11.55 -22.72 -8.28
CA ASN A 102 12.77 -23.32 -7.81
C ASN A 102 13.31 -24.26 -8.92
N SER A 103 14.10 -23.72 -9.84
CA SER A 103 14.88 -24.54 -10.78
C SER A 103 16.19 -24.90 -10.09
N THR A 104 16.09 -26.00 -9.32
CA THR A 104 17.25 -26.82 -8.96
C THR A 104 17.92 -27.25 -10.27
N VAL A 105 19.04 -26.63 -10.62
CA VAL A 105 20.05 -27.26 -11.48
C VAL A 105 21.24 -27.60 -10.61
N ASP A 106 21.16 -28.80 -10.04
CA ASP A 106 22.34 -29.56 -9.61
C ASP A 106 23.25 -29.72 -10.84
N SER A 107 24.47 -29.19 -10.75
CA SER A 107 25.54 -29.52 -11.67
C SER A 107 26.83 -29.62 -10.86
N LYS A 108 26.96 -30.74 -10.15
CA LYS A 108 28.27 -31.30 -9.83
C LYS A 108 29.09 -31.46 -11.11
N MET A 109 30.18 -30.71 -11.25
CA MET A 109 31.51 -31.25 -11.51
C MET A 109 32.54 -30.14 -11.67
N GLY A 110 33.54 -30.14 -10.80
CA GLY A 110 34.68 -29.22 -10.90
C GLY A 110 35.64 -29.31 -9.72
N LYS A 111 36.08 -30.52 -9.36
CA LYS A 111 37.29 -30.68 -8.52
C LYS A 111 38.46 -29.98 -9.22
N LYS A 112 39.19 -29.09 -8.54
CA LYS A 112 40.63 -29.27 -8.20
C LYS A 112 41.21 -28.00 -7.52
N PHE A 113 41.69 -28.24 -6.30
CA PHE A 113 42.91 -27.73 -5.64
C PHE A 113 43.26 -26.23 -5.64
N GLY A 114 43.36 -25.71 -4.42
CA GLY A 114 44.16 -24.53 -4.07
C GLY A 114 44.17 -24.28 -2.55
N LYS A 115 44.97 -25.04 -1.80
CA LYS A 115 45.22 -24.82 -0.36
C LYS A 115 46.14 -23.61 -0.14
N ARG A 116 45.76 -22.70 0.77
CA ARG A 116 46.58 -22.04 1.84
C ARG A 116 45.72 -20.90 2.46
N ILE A 117 45.31 -20.91 3.74
CA ILE A 117 46.08 -20.68 5.01
C ILE A 117 46.71 -19.27 4.97
N VAL A 118 46.55 -18.30 5.90
CA VAL A 118 46.02 -18.23 7.28
C VAL A 118 45.69 -16.76 7.67
N TRP A 119 44.98 -16.61 8.79
CA TRP A 119 44.53 -15.44 9.53
C TRP A 119 45.63 -14.46 9.98
N SER A 120 45.31 -13.17 10.14
CA SER A 120 45.12 -12.44 11.41
C SER A 120 45.03 -10.94 11.18
#